data_AF-A0A959RNY1-F1
#
_entry.id   AF-A0A959RNY1-F1
#
_cell.length_a   1.000
_cell.length_b   1.000
_cell.length_c   1.000
_cell.angle_alpha   90.00
_cell.angle_beta   90.00
_cell.angle_gamma   90.00
#
_symmetry.space_group_name_H-M   'P 1'
#
loop_
_entity.id
_entity.type
_entity.pdbx_description
1 polymer ?
#
loop_
_entity_poly.entity_id
_entity_poly.type
_entity_poly.pdbx_seq_one_letter_code
_entity_poly.pdbx_strand_id
1 'polypeptide(L)'
;MSRIVILGPAFPYRGGGITSFNERLAAAFSQSGDTPEIVNFTYLYPSFLFPGKTQFAEDKTPPENIIIHRKINSINPFNWIKVGRQLKKQKPDIVIVRYWLPFLGPALGTILRKVKKNKHTKIICIADNIIPHEKRIGDRSFTKYFLKPCDAFITMSQKVLDDLRHFEKNKPALIVPHPLYDHFG
;
A
#
# COMPACT_ATOMS: atom_id res chain seq x y z
N MET A 1 0.82 21.97 -5.56
CA MET A 1 -0.18 20.90 -5.68
C MET A 1 0.45 19.72 -6.39
N SER A 2 0.77 18.67 -5.63
CA SER A 2 1.29 17.41 -6.15
C SER A 2 0.17 16.41 -6.39
N ARG A 3 0.37 15.49 -7.33
CA ARG A 3 -0.50 14.35 -7.58
C ARG A 3 0.00 13.13 -6.82
N ILE A 4 -0.83 12.63 -5.91
CA ILE A 4 -0.47 11.54 -5.00
C ILE A 4 -1.35 10.34 -5.30
N VAL A 5 -0.73 9.16 -5.42
CA VAL A 5 -1.46 7.89 -5.53
C VAL A 5 -1.13 7.01 -4.34
N ILE A 6 -2.13 6.60 -3.58
CA ILE A 6 -2.00 5.65 -2.48
C ILE A 6 -2.40 4.26 -2.99
N LEU A 7 -1.47 3.30 -3.01
CA LEU A 7 -1.72 1.90 -3.33
C LEU A 7 -1.94 1.12 -2.02
N GLY A 8 -3.18 0.77 -1.74
CA GLY A 8 -3.53 0.10 -0.49
C GLY A 8 -5.02 -0.18 -0.37
N PRO A 9 -5.43 -0.94 0.66
CA PRO A 9 -6.83 -1.21 0.90
C PRO A 9 -7.55 0.07 1.32
N ALA A 10 -8.78 0.23 0.84
CA ALA A 10 -9.72 1.27 1.24
C ALA A 10 -11.14 0.69 1.22
N PHE A 11 -12.16 1.51 1.50
CA PHE A 11 -13.55 1.18 1.21
C PHE A 11 -13.70 0.52 -0.18
N PRO A 12 -14.47 -0.58 -0.33
CA PRO A 12 -15.38 -1.19 0.66
C PRO A 12 -14.76 -2.26 1.56
N TYR A 13 -13.44 -2.48 1.56
CA TYR A 13 -12.86 -3.49 2.45
C TYR A 13 -13.05 -3.08 3.92
N ARG A 14 -13.50 -4.03 4.76
CA ARG A 14 -13.78 -3.86 6.21
C ARG A 14 -12.51 -3.61 7.06
N GLY A 15 -11.39 -3.27 6.42
CA GLY A 15 -10.05 -3.63 6.87
C GLY A 15 -9.38 -2.73 7.91
N GLY A 16 -9.87 -2.72 9.16
CA GLY A 16 -9.11 -2.35 10.35
C GLY A 16 -8.29 -1.04 10.26
N GLY A 17 -7.18 -0.97 11.00
CA GLY A 17 -6.33 0.23 11.08
C GLY A 17 -5.72 0.67 9.74
N ILE A 18 -5.44 -0.27 8.82
CA ILE A 18 -4.77 0.04 7.53
C ILE A 18 -5.70 0.77 6.56
N THR A 19 -6.95 0.29 6.40
CA THR A 19 -7.94 0.95 5.52
C THR A 19 -8.20 2.38 5.99
N SER A 20 -8.52 2.54 7.28
CA SER A 20 -8.80 3.86 7.86
C SER A 20 -7.58 4.79 7.83
N PHE A 21 -6.37 4.24 7.95
CA PHE A 21 -5.13 5.02 7.79
C PHE A 21 -5.00 5.58 6.37
N ASN A 22 -5.24 4.78 5.33
CA ASN A 22 -5.11 5.24 3.95
C ASN A 22 -6.12 6.34 3.60
N GLU A 23 -7.34 6.21 4.09
CA GLU A 23 -8.39 7.21 3.90
C GLU A 23 -8.05 8.52 4.62
N ARG A 24 -7.60 8.46 5.87
CA ARG A 24 -7.14 9.66 6.60
C ARG A 24 -5.92 10.30 5.96
N LEU A 25 -4.98 9.49 5.47
CA LEU A 25 -3.81 9.99 4.76
C LEU A 25 -4.21 10.73 3.48
N ALA A 26 -5.14 10.18 2.70
CA ALA A 26 -5.69 10.88 1.55
C ALA A 26 -6.36 12.20 1.95
N ALA A 27 -7.20 12.21 2.99
CA ALA A 27 -7.84 13.43 3.47
C ALA A 27 -6.80 14.50 3.90
N ALA A 28 -5.73 14.11 4.60
CA ALA A 28 -4.66 15.01 5.03
C ALA A 28 -3.90 15.63 3.83
N PHE A 29 -3.63 14.85 2.77
CA PHE A 29 -3.05 15.40 1.53
C PHE A 29 -3.99 16.39 0.86
N SER A 30 -5.29 16.08 0.77
CA SER A 30 -6.28 17.00 0.21
C SER A 30 -6.32 18.33 0.99
N GLN A 31 -6.33 18.26 2.33
CA GLN A 31 -6.29 19.44 3.21
C GLN A 31 -5.01 20.26 3.04
N SER A 32 -3.89 19.61 2.67
CA SER A 32 -2.61 20.28 2.38
C SER A 32 -2.55 20.90 0.97
N GLY A 33 -3.64 20.83 0.19
CA GLY A 33 -3.70 21.37 -1.18
C GLY A 33 -3.12 20.45 -2.25
N ASP A 34 -2.94 19.16 -1.97
CA ASP A 34 -2.56 18.14 -2.95
C ASP A 34 -3.77 17.43 -3.56
N THR A 35 -3.53 16.58 -4.56
CA THR A 35 -4.57 15.80 -5.24
C THR A 35 -4.35 14.29 -5.05
N PRO A 36 -4.83 13.74 -3.93
CA PRO A 36 -4.70 12.31 -3.64
C PRO A 36 -5.82 11.48 -4.27
N GLU A 37 -5.44 10.30 -4.75
CA GLU A 37 -6.38 9.22 -5.05
C GLU A 37 -5.88 7.91 -4.45
N ILE A 38 -6.81 7.02 -4.09
CA ILE A 38 -6.50 5.67 -3.61
C ILE A 38 -6.79 4.68 -4.72
N VAL A 39 -5.80 3.85 -5.07
CA VAL A 39 -6.00 2.69 -5.94
C VAL A 39 -6.10 1.44 -5.07
N ASN A 40 -7.33 1.02 -4.87
CA ASN A 40 -7.76 -0.08 -4.04
C ASN A 40 -7.83 -1.41 -4.83
N PHE A 41 -8.02 -2.50 -4.10
CA PHE A 41 -8.17 -3.84 -4.66
C PHE A 41 -9.61 -4.09 -5.14
N THR A 42 -9.74 -4.80 -6.25
CA THR A 42 -10.98 -5.50 -6.62
C THR A 42 -11.03 -6.86 -5.93
N TYR A 43 -9.87 -7.48 -5.74
CA TYR A 43 -9.67 -8.73 -5.02
C TYR A 43 -8.37 -8.66 -4.21
N LEU A 44 -8.50 -8.68 -2.87
CA LEU A 44 -7.37 -8.45 -1.98
C LEU A 44 -6.66 -9.77 -1.60
N TYR A 45 -7.41 -10.78 -1.18
CA TYR A 45 -6.89 -12.13 -0.94
C TYR A 45 -8.01 -13.17 -1.05
N PRO A 46 -7.64 -14.44 -1.36
CA PRO A 46 -8.52 -15.58 -1.17
C PRO A 46 -9.15 -15.65 0.22
N SER A 47 -10.37 -16.16 0.30
CA SER A 47 -11.16 -16.24 1.54
C SER A 47 -10.44 -17.00 2.65
N PHE A 48 -9.66 -18.04 2.33
CA PHE A 48 -8.87 -18.80 3.33
C PHE A 48 -7.72 -18.01 3.97
N LEU A 49 -7.28 -16.90 3.38
CA LEU A 49 -6.29 -15.99 3.98
C LEU A 49 -6.94 -14.89 4.82
N PHE A 50 -8.28 -14.85 4.90
CA PHE A 50 -9.00 -13.86 5.69
C PHE A 50 -9.41 -14.41 7.05
N PRO A 51 -8.99 -13.80 8.16
CA PRO A 51 -9.52 -14.13 9.47
C PRO A 51 -10.90 -13.47 9.63
N GLY A 52 -11.99 -14.15 9.24
CA GLY A 52 -13.36 -13.67 9.51
C GLY A 52 -14.42 -14.08 8.50
N LYS A 53 -15.68 -13.66 8.75
CA LYS A 53 -16.86 -14.02 7.94
C LYS A 53 -17.02 -13.20 6.66
N THR A 54 -16.80 -11.87 6.69
CA THR A 54 -16.96 -10.99 5.50
C THR A 54 -15.86 -9.93 5.38
N GLN A 55 -15.34 -9.73 4.17
CA GLN A 55 -14.24 -8.80 3.86
C GLN A 55 -14.71 -7.36 3.59
N PHE A 56 -16.02 -7.13 3.51
CA PHE A 56 -16.61 -5.84 3.13
C PHE A 56 -17.29 -5.16 4.32
N ALA A 57 -17.19 -3.83 4.38
CA ALA A 57 -17.92 -3.05 5.36
C ALA A 57 -19.39 -2.99 4.97
N GLU A 58 -20.22 -3.78 5.65
CA GLU A 58 -21.68 -3.76 5.49
C GLU A 58 -22.29 -2.46 6.06
N ASP A 59 -21.65 -1.89 7.09
CA ASP A 59 -22.20 -0.76 7.87
C ASP A 59 -21.38 0.55 7.74
N LYS A 60 -20.62 0.72 6.64
CA LYS A 60 -19.89 1.97 6.37
C LYS A 60 -20.30 2.60 5.05
N THR A 61 -20.44 3.91 5.05
CA THR A 61 -20.55 4.70 3.81
C THR A 61 -19.16 4.94 3.22
N PRO A 62 -19.05 5.12 1.90
CA PRO A 62 -17.81 5.59 1.29
C PRO A 62 -17.39 6.91 1.93
N PRO A 63 -16.10 7.12 2.25
CA PRO A 63 -15.65 8.38 2.81
C PRO A 63 -15.90 9.52 1.81
N GLU A 64 -16.47 10.62 2.30
CA GLU A 64 -16.72 11.81 1.50
C GLU A 64 -15.41 12.44 1.04
N ASN A 65 -15.38 12.96 -0.19
CA ASN A 65 -14.25 13.71 -0.76
C ASN A 65 -12.93 12.91 -0.93
N ILE A 66 -12.98 11.58 -0.97
CA ILE A 66 -11.84 10.73 -1.31
C ILE A 66 -12.10 9.98 -2.62
N ILE A 67 -11.21 10.16 -3.60
CA ILE A 67 -11.28 9.41 -4.86
C ILE A 67 -10.71 8.01 -4.64
N ILE A 68 -11.55 6.99 -4.73
CA ILE A 68 -11.15 5.59 -4.57
C ILE A 68 -11.43 4.81 -5.86
N HIS A 69 -10.39 4.14 -6.37
CA HIS A 69 -10.45 3.33 -7.57
C HIS A 69 -10.12 1.86 -7.27
N ARG A 70 -11.12 0.98 -7.33
CA ARG A 70 -10.89 -0.47 -7.22
C ARG A 70 -10.32 -1.01 -8.52
N LYS A 71 -9.02 -1.28 -8.57
CA LYS A 71 -8.32 -1.71 -9.79
C LYS A 71 -7.43 -2.95 -9.61
N ILE A 72 -6.92 -3.20 -8.41
CA ILE A 72 -5.89 -4.23 -8.19
C ILE A 72 -6.50 -5.60 -7.88
N ASN A 73 -6.18 -6.63 -8.65
CA ASN A 73 -6.45 -8.01 -8.29
C ASN A 73 -5.13 -8.66 -7.85
N SER A 74 -5.03 -9.09 -6.60
CA SER A 74 -3.76 -9.56 -6.00
C SER A 74 -3.17 -10.83 -6.62
N ILE A 75 -3.93 -11.58 -7.42
CA ILE A 75 -3.50 -12.87 -8.01
C ILE A 75 -3.40 -12.84 -9.54
N ASN A 76 -3.83 -11.76 -10.20
CA ASN A 76 -3.88 -11.68 -11.66
C ASN A 76 -2.69 -10.88 -12.26
N PRO A 77 -1.66 -11.53 -12.83
CA PRO A 77 -0.48 -10.84 -13.37
C PRO A 77 -0.76 -9.90 -14.56
N PHE A 78 -1.75 -10.20 -15.39
CA PHE A 78 -2.16 -9.30 -16.48
C PHE A 78 -2.79 -8.01 -15.94
N ASN A 79 -3.57 -8.11 -14.85
CA ASN A 79 -4.10 -6.96 -14.14
C ASN A 79 -2.97 -6.06 -13.61
N TRP A 80 -1.94 -6.63 -12.97
CA TRP A 80 -0.82 -5.86 -12.43
C TRP A 80 -0.12 -5.03 -13.51
N ILE A 81 0.12 -5.64 -14.68
CA ILE A 81 0.74 -4.96 -15.82
C ILE A 81 -0.18 -3.83 -16.34
N LYS A 82 -1.49 -4.09 -16.46
CA LYS A 82 -2.47 -3.10 -16.91
C LYS A 82 -2.51 -1.89 -15.96
N VAL A 83 -2.68 -2.13 -14.66
CA VAL A 83 -2.71 -1.09 -13.63
C VAL A 83 -1.39 -0.31 -13.61
N GLY A 84 -0.25 -1.02 -13.63
CA GLY A 84 1.06 -0.37 -13.67
C GLY A 84 1.28 0.50 -14.92
N ARG A 85 0.77 0.11 -16.10
CA ARG A 85 0.82 0.94 -17.32
C ARG A 85 -0.08 2.17 -17.22
N GLN A 86 -1.26 2.04 -16.61
CA GLN A 86 -2.16 3.18 -16.38
C GLN A 86 -1.51 4.21 -15.46
N LEU A 87 -0.97 3.78 -14.31
CA LEU A 87 -0.27 4.66 -13.37
C LEU A 87 0.99 5.27 -13.97
N LYS A 88 1.75 4.50 -14.78
CA LYS A 88 2.87 5.04 -15.55
C LYS A 88 2.44 6.23 -16.42
N LYS A 89 1.32 6.09 -17.16
CA LYS A 89 0.78 7.14 -18.05
C LYS A 89 0.27 8.35 -17.25
N GLN A 90 -0.39 8.10 -16.11
CA GLN A 90 -0.88 9.15 -15.21
C GLN A 90 0.25 10.00 -14.62
N LYS A 91 1.46 9.42 -14.50
CA LYS A 91 2.69 10.08 -14.08
C LYS A 91 2.50 10.87 -12.75
N PRO A 92 2.03 10.23 -11.67
CA PRO A 92 1.89 10.90 -10.37
C PRO A 92 3.26 11.30 -9.82
N ASP A 93 3.33 12.37 -9.04
CA ASP A 93 4.58 12.82 -8.42
C ASP A 93 5.06 11.81 -7.38
N ILE A 94 4.13 11.32 -6.56
CA ILE A 94 4.40 10.35 -5.50
C ILE A 94 3.41 9.18 -5.60
N VAL A 95 3.95 7.97 -5.45
CA VAL A 95 3.18 6.78 -5.12
C VAL A 95 3.53 6.36 -3.70
N ILE A 96 2.52 6.33 -2.83
CA ILE A 96 2.62 5.78 -1.49
C ILE A 96 2.04 4.37 -1.52
N VAL A 97 2.81 3.35 -1.16
CA VAL A 97 2.37 1.95 -1.20
C VAL A 97 2.35 1.34 0.20
N ARG A 98 1.22 0.74 0.57
CA ARG A 98 1.09 -0.01 1.83
C ARG A 98 1.57 -1.44 1.66
N TYR A 99 2.34 -1.92 2.62
CA TYR A 99 2.87 -3.27 2.62
C TYR A 99 2.82 -3.91 4.00
N TRP A 100 2.02 -4.97 4.12
CA TRP A 100 1.79 -5.67 5.39
C TRP A 100 1.86 -7.20 5.27
N LEU A 101 1.95 -7.72 4.04
CA LEU A 101 1.95 -9.16 3.79
C LEU A 101 2.81 -9.51 2.56
N PRO A 102 3.78 -10.44 2.69
CA PRO A 102 4.63 -10.81 1.57
C PRO A 102 3.92 -11.33 0.32
N PHE A 103 2.77 -11.99 0.49
CA PHE A 103 1.89 -12.42 -0.61
C PHE A 103 1.58 -11.31 -1.64
N LEU A 104 1.50 -10.05 -1.20
CA LEU A 104 1.21 -8.91 -2.09
C LEU A 104 2.43 -8.45 -2.90
N GLY A 105 3.62 -8.96 -2.58
CA GLY A 105 4.88 -8.53 -3.16
C GLY A 105 4.98 -8.67 -4.67
N PRO A 106 4.55 -9.80 -5.29
CA PRO A 106 4.49 -9.94 -6.74
C PRO A 106 3.58 -8.90 -7.40
N ALA A 107 2.38 -8.70 -6.87
CA ALA A 107 1.39 -7.77 -7.41
C ALA A 107 1.87 -6.32 -7.35
N LEU A 108 2.13 -5.84 -6.14
CA LEU A 108 2.56 -4.46 -5.90
C LEU A 108 3.92 -4.20 -6.56
N GLY A 109 4.88 -5.11 -6.42
CA GLY A 109 6.20 -4.96 -7.03
C GLY A 109 6.15 -4.85 -8.55
N THR A 110 5.27 -5.62 -9.22
CA THR A 110 5.08 -5.54 -10.68
C THR A 110 4.50 -4.19 -11.08
N ILE A 111 3.46 -3.72 -10.38
CA ILE A 111 2.85 -2.40 -10.62
C ILE A 111 3.90 -1.30 -10.50
N LEU A 112 4.62 -1.25 -9.39
CA LEU A 112 5.63 -0.21 -9.11
C LEU A 112 6.77 -0.22 -10.13
N ARG A 113 7.21 -1.40 -10.59
CA ARG A 113 8.20 -1.51 -11.69
C ARG A 113 7.71 -0.88 -12.98
N LYS A 114 6.42 -0.99 -13.32
CA LYS A 114 5.88 -0.33 -14.51
C LYS A 114 5.79 1.18 -14.30
N VAL A 115 5.40 1.63 -13.10
CA VAL A 115 5.35 3.05 -12.72
C VAL A 115 6.74 3.68 -12.88
N LYS A 116 7.80 3.10 -12.30
CA LYS A 116 9.18 3.61 -12.39
C LYS A 116 9.67 3.88 -13.81
N LYS A 117 9.09 3.23 -14.83
CA LYS A 117 9.44 3.48 -16.23
C LYS A 117 9.04 4.86 -16.74
N ASN A 118 8.24 5.64 -15.99
CA ASN A 118 7.98 7.05 -16.32
C ASN A 118 9.13 7.99 -15.91
N LYS A 119 10.10 7.50 -15.13
CA LYS A 119 11.29 8.24 -14.64
C LYS A 119 10.95 9.52 -13.86
N HIS A 120 9.73 9.62 -13.33
CA HIS A 120 9.22 10.80 -12.63
C HIS A 120 8.80 10.46 -11.21
N THR A 121 7.95 9.45 -11.07
CA THR A 121 7.31 9.12 -9.81
C THR A 121 8.31 8.66 -8.76
N LYS A 122 8.24 9.26 -7.57
CA LYS A 122 8.88 8.78 -6.35
C LYS A 122 7.99 7.77 -5.65
N ILE A 123 8.56 6.65 -5.21
CA ILE A 123 7.82 5.55 -4.60
C ILE A 123 8.21 5.43 -3.13
N ILE A 124 7.27 5.70 -2.23
CA ILE A 124 7.45 5.62 -0.78
C ILE A 124 6.62 4.44 -0.26
N CYS A 125 7.25 3.49 0.42
CA CYS A 125 6.53 2.39 1.03
C CYS A 125 6.28 2.67 2.52
N ILE A 126 5.04 2.53 2.96
CA ILE A 126 4.72 2.45 4.38
C ILE A 126 4.58 0.96 4.73
N ALA A 127 5.57 0.44 5.46
CA ALA A 127 5.62 -0.96 5.85
C ALA A 127 5.02 -1.16 7.25
N ASP A 128 3.92 -1.91 7.31
CA ASP A 128 3.33 -2.37 8.57
C ASP A 128 4.02 -3.64 9.07
N ASN A 129 4.41 -4.51 8.13
CA ASN A 129 5.15 -5.73 8.43
C ASN A 129 6.02 -6.14 7.24
N ILE A 130 7.28 -6.46 7.51
CA ILE A 130 8.25 -6.96 6.52
C ILE A 130 8.46 -8.48 6.65
N ILE A 131 8.47 -9.00 7.88
CA ILE A 131 8.65 -10.42 8.16
C ILE A 131 7.40 -10.90 8.92
N PRO A 132 6.49 -11.64 8.26
CA PRO A 132 5.30 -12.14 8.92
C PRO A 132 5.66 -13.13 10.02
N HIS A 133 4.85 -13.17 11.08
CA HIS A 133 5.01 -14.13 12.18
C HIS A 133 4.87 -15.58 11.71
N GLU A 134 4.07 -15.82 10.66
CA GLU A 134 3.94 -17.10 9.99
C GLU A 134 4.77 -17.13 8.71
N LYS A 135 5.84 -17.91 8.71
CA LYS A 135 6.72 -18.06 7.55
C LYS A 135 6.04 -18.91 6.47
N ARG A 136 5.88 -18.36 5.27
CA ARG A 136 5.43 -19.09 4.09
C ARG A 136 6.56 -19.23 3.08
N ILE A 137 6.47 -20.27 2.26
CA ILE A 137 7.43 -20.49 1.16
C ILE A 137 7.34 -19.29 0.20
N GLY A 138 8.50 -18.68 -0.08
CA GLY A 138 8.61 -17.57 -1.03
C GLY A 138 8.49 -16.16 -0.43
N ASP A 139 8.10 -16.00 0.85
CA ASP A 139 7.92 -14.69 1.48
C ASP A 139 9.15 -13.79 1.35
N ARG A 140 10.34 -14.36 1.58
CA ARG A 140 11.60 -13.62 1.46
C ARG A 140 11.82 -13.11 0.04
N SER A 141 11.55 -13.95 -0.96
CA SER A 141 11.72 -13.61 -2.38
C SER A 141 10.70 -12.56 -2.82
N PHE A 142 9.45 -12.69 -2.38
CA PHE A 142 8.39 -11.72 -2.68
C PHE A 142 8.65 -10.36 -2.06
N THR A 143 9.10 -10.35 -0.80
CA THR A 143 9.52 -9.13 -0.10
C THR A 143 10.67 -8.46 -0.83
N LYS A 144 11.74 -9.20 -1.13
CA LYS A 144 12.88 -8.67 -1.90
C LYS A 144 12.45 -8.17 -3.28
N TYR A 145 11.53 -8.85 -3.94
CA TYR A 145 10.98 -8.44 -5.24
C TYR A 145 10.21 -7.11 -5.14
N PHE A 146 9.43 -6.92 -4.09
CA PHE A 146 8.63 -5.72 -3.83
C PHE A 146 9.46 -4.51 -3.43
N LEU A 147 10.47 -4.67 -2.56
CA LEU A 147 11.26 -3.55 -2.04
C LEU A 147 12.14 -2.89 -3.12
N LYS A 148 12.56 -3.65 -4.14
CA LYS A 148 13.44 -3.15 -5.22
C LYS A 148 12.96 -1.84 -5.89
N PRO A 149 11.71 -1.71 -6.35
CA PRO A 149 11.22 -0.47 -6.98
C PRO A 149 10.91 0.69 -6.02
N CYS A 150 10.91 0.47 -4.70
CA CYS A 150 10.66 1.54 -3.72
C CYS A 150 11.90 2.44 -3.61
N ASP A 151 11.70 3.75 -3.44
CA ASP A 151 12.77 4.75 -3.29
C ASP A 151 13.07 5.05 -1.81
N ALA A 152 12.04 5.04 -0.96
CA ALA A 152 12.16 5.27 0.48
C ALA A 152 11.09 4.49 1.27
N PHE A 153 11.29 4.40 2.59
CA PHE A 153 10.42 3.66 3.49
C PHE A 153 9.99 4.48 4.70
N ILE A 154 8.78 4.21 5.17
CA ILE A 154 8.26 4.63 6.46
C ILE A 154 7.88 3.36 7.22
N THR A 155 8.27 3.30 8.48
CA THR A 155 7.96 2.20 9.40
C THR A 155 7.32 2.75 10.67
N MET A 156 6.50 1.95 11.33
CA MET A 156 5.76 2.38 12.53
C MET A 156 6.41 1.95 13.84
N SER A 157 7.50 1.19 13.78
CA SER A 157 8.26 0.73 14.95
C SER A 157 9.71 0.43 14.59
N GLN A 158 10.58 0.45 15.60
CA GLN A 158 11.98 0.03 15.45
C GLN A 158 12.09 -1.41 14.96
N LYS A 159 11.25 -2.32 15.47
CA LYS A 159 11.22 -3.71 15.03
C LYS A 159 11.03 -3.84 13.52
N VAL A 160 10.06 -3.13 12.94
CA VAL A 160 9.80 -3.20 11.49
C VAL A 160 10.93 -2.58 10.69
N LEU A 161 11.56 -1.52 11.21
CA LEU A 161 12.77 -0.95 10.61
C LEU A 161 13.92 -1.97 10.59
N ASP A 162 14.17 -2.64 11.70
CA ASP A 162 15.23 -3.66 11.79
C ASP A 162 14.94 -4.80 10.82
N ASP A 163 13.69 -5.30 10.79
CA ASP A 163 13.24 -6.31 9.83
C ASP A 163 13.45 -5.84 8.38
N LEU A 164 13.15 -4.57 8.04
CA LEU A 164 13.45 -3.97 6.73
C LEU A 164 14.95 -4.01 6.40
N ARG A 165 15.82 -3.70 7.37
CA ARG A 165 17.28 -3.65 7.15
C ARG A 165 17.92 -5.00 6.85
N HIS A 166 17.24 -6.11 7.17
CA HIS A 166 17.65 -7.44 6.71
C HIS A 166 17.50 -7.63 5.20
N PHE A 167 16.64 -6.83 4.54
CA PHE A 167 16.37 -6.90 3.10
C PHE A 167 16.94 -5.73 2.30
N GLU A 168 16.89 -4.52 2.87
CA GLU A 168 17.27 -3.27 2.22
C GLU A 168 18.11 -2.40 3.16
N LYS A 169 19.42 -2.40 2.93
CA LYS A 169 20.39 -1.78 3.83
C LYS A 169 20.54 -0.27 3.63
N ASN A 170 20.33 0.21 2.39
CA ASN A 170 20.90 1.51 1.99
C ASN A 170 19.85 2.59 1.75
N LYS A 171 18.63 2.20 1.34
CA LYS A 171 17.61 3.20 1.01
C LYS A 171 17.15 3.98 2.25
N PRO A 172 16.76 5.25 2.08
CA PRO A 172 16.20 6.06 3.17
C PRO A 172 15.01 5.36 3.83
N ALA A 173 14.99 5.35 5.15
CA ALA A 173 13.88 4.83 5.93
C ALA A 173 13.71 5.69 7.20
N LEU A 174 12.47 5.99 7.56
CA LEU A 174 12.14 6.79 8.74
C LEU A 174 11.10 6.07 9.61
N ILE A 175 11.22 6.20 10.93
CA ILE A 175 10.21 5.73 11.87
C ILE A 175 9.25 6.88 12.13
N VAL A 176 7.99 6.71 11.72
CA VAL A 176 6.89 7.59 12.11
C VAL A 176 5.94 6.73 12.93
N PRO A 177 5.82 6.94 14.26
CA PRO A 177 4.87 6.16 15.06
C PRO A 177 3.44 6.41 14.57
N HIS A 178 2.55 5.44 14.80
CA HIS A 178 1.13 5.62 14.46
C HIS A 178 0.59 6.89 15.14
N PRO A 179 -0.15 7.73 14.41
CA PRO A 179 -0.86 8.83 15.04
C PRO A 179 -1.82 8.27 16.10
N LEU A 180 -1.94 8.96 17.24
CA LEU A 180 -2.89 8.60 18.29
C LEU A 180 -4.29 8.56 17.65
N TYR A 181 -4.99 7.43 17.77
CA TYR A 181 -6.35 7.31 17.28
C TYR A 181 -7.29 7.83 18.37
N ASP A 182 -7.96 8.97 18.13
CA ASP A 182 -9.00 9.52 19.01
C ASP A 182 -10.30 8.67 19.07
N HIS A 183 -10.21 7.38 18.71
CA HIS A 183 -11.35 6.46 18.59
C HIS A 183 -11.29 5.27 19.55
N PHE A 184 -10.35 5.29 20.50
CA PHE A 184 -10.36 4.39 21.65
C PHE A 184 -10.53 5.23 22.92
N GLY A 185 -11.73 5.79 23.08
CA GLY A 185 -12.21 6.47 24.28
C GLY A 185 -13.64 6.01 24.55
#